data_AF-A0A933ZJB8-F1
#
_entry.id   AF-A0A933ZJB8-F1
#
_cell.length_a   1.000
_cell.length_b   1.000
_cell.length_c   1.000
_cell.angle_alpha   90.00
_cell.angle_beta   90.00
_cell.angle_gamma   90.00
#
_symmetry.space_group_name_H-M   'P 1'
#
loop_
_entity.id
_entity.type
_entity.pdbx_description
1 polymer ?
#
loop_
_entity_poly.entity_id
_entity_poly.type
_entity_poly.pdbx_seq_one_letter_code
_entity_poly.pdbx_strand_id
1 'polypeptide(L)'
;MRTVSIAMLAALLVSCGAAPTPERSRSAPVTPGPGAPAPGRQPVADPPEPAKGAAELPAGSANGLPKGLNPGAPAAYWIWQDPSDGWHLRTTTAGVPHQFMGRILGVSGEIVGRPMRTEHRDRVRFTKRGMVFDFQTQGSIDGLDFKASDNGCVRFNLKIDGGPAPKRIFVGSNSLEPPHAHFMVCP
;
A
#
# COMPACT_ATOMS: atom_id res chain seq x y z
N MET A 1 44.11 -62.12 19.13
CA MET A 1 44.06 -63.59 19.24
C MET A 1 42.81 -63.98 20.01
N ARG A 2 41.96 -64.85 19.42
CA ARG A 2 40.98 -65.78 20.06
C ARG A 2 39.80 -65.14 20.83
N THR A 3 38.52 -65.51 20.74
CA THR A 3 37.70 -66.58 20.10
C THR A 3 36.22 -66.15 20.38
N VAL A 4 35.25 -66.21 19.45
CA VAL A 4 34.25 -67.31 19.22
C VAL A 4 33.40 -67.59 20.49
N SER A 5 32.06 -67.70 20.58
CA SER A 5 30.92 -67.81 19.64
C SER A 5 29.58 -67.66 20.38
N ILE A 6 28.53 -67.30 19.63
CA ILE A 6 27.15 -67.83 19.57
C ILE A 6 26.35 -68.07 20.88
N ALA A 7 25.17 -67.44 20.97
CA ALA A 7 23.89 -68.15 21.10
C ALA A 7 22.69 -67.21 20.85
N MET A 8 21.91 -67.55 19.82
CA MET A 8 20.50 -67.17 19.67
C MET A 8 19.69 -67.67 20.87
N LEU A 9 18.71 -66.90 21.32
CA LEU A 9 17.44 -67.46 21.78
C LEU A 9 16.31 -66.44 21.58
N ALA A 10 15.21 -66.92 21.00
CA ALA A 10 13.98 -66.19 20.73
C ALA A 10 12.96 -66.36 21.87
N ALA A 11 12.11 -65.36 22.08
CA ALA A 11 10.72 -65.47 22.61
C ALA A 11 10.08 -64.06 22.52
N LEU A 12 9.06 -63.85 21.68
CA LEU A 12 7.61 -63.90 22.01
C LEU A 12 7.26 -62.95 23.18
N LEU A 13 6.78 -61.73 22.92
CA LEU A 13 5.40 -61.29 22.60
C LEU A 13 4.62 -60.83 23.85
N VAL A 14 3.90 -59.69 23.69
CA VAL A 14 2.79 -59.16 24.53
C VAL A 14 3.28 -58.46 25.83
N SER A 15 2.81 -57.27 26.25
CA SER A 15 1.53 -56.60 26.04
C SER A 15 1.65 -55.07 26.03
N CYS A 16 0.67 -54.47 25.35
CA CYS A 16 0.26 -53.06 25.44
C CYS A 16 -0.20 -52.67 26.85
N GLY A 17 0.03 -51.40 27.21
CA GLY A 17 -0.55 -50.76 28.39
C GLY A 17 0.00 -49.35 28.64
N ALA A 18 -0.12 -48.45 27.66
CA ALA A 18 0.23 -47.04 27.82
C ALA A 18 -0.90 -46.27 28.52
N ALA A 19 -0.52 -45.42 29.47
CA ALA A 19 -1.38 -44.55 30.25
C ALA A 19 -2.19 -43.55 29.37
N PRO A 20 -3.39 -43.12 29.80
CA PRO A 20 -4.11 -42.05 29.13
C PRO A 20 -3.45 -40.70 29.39
N THR A 21 -2.96 -40.08 28.32
CA THR A 21 -2.54 -38.68 28.22
C THR A 21 -3.77 -37.76 28.38
N PRO A 22 -3.68 -36.60 29.06
CA PRO A 22 -4.74 -35.62 29.04
C PRO A 22 -4.96 -35.12 27.61
N GLU A 23 -6.18 -35.28 27.13
CA GLU A 23 -6.65 -34.91 25.81
C GLU A 23 -6.52 -33.39 25.64
N ARG A 24 -5.51 -32.99 24.86
CA ARG A 24 -5.35 -31.62 24.36
C ARG A 24 -6.58 -31.30 23.52
N SER A 25 -7.50 -30.54 24.12
CA SER A 25 -8.68 -29.96 23.47
C SER A 25 -8.30 -29.39 22.10
N ARG A 26 -8.58 -30.15 21.04
CA ARG A 26 -8.47 -29.69 19.66
C ARG A 26 -9.68 -28.83 19.41
N SER A 27 -9.51 -27.51 19.52
CA SER A 27 -10.43 -26.58 18.88
C SER A 27 -10.46 -26.93 17.40
N ALA A 28 -11.64 -27.29 16.90
CA ALA A 28 -11.88 -27.52 15.49
C ALA A 28 -11.45 -26.29 14.67
N PRO A 29 -11.00 -26.47 13.41
CA PRO A 29 -10.90 -25.34 12.49
C PRO A 29 -12.32 -24.82 12.28
N VAL A 30 -12.59 -23.60 12.76
CA VAL A 30 -13.80 -22.87 12.38
C VAL A 30 -13.70 -22.62 10.88
N THR A 31 -14.42 -23.42 10.11
CA THR A 31 -14.63 -23.13 8.69
C THR A 31 -15.43 -21.83 8.62
N PRO A 32 -14.92 -20.74 8.02
CA PRO A 32 -15.74 -19.56 7.81
C PRO A 32 -16.86 -19.95 6.84
N GLY A 33 -18.10 -19.92 7.32
CA GLY A 33 -19.26 -20.11 6.46
C GLY A 33 -19.29 -19.05 5.34
N PRO A 34 -19.87 -19.37 4.18
CA PRO A 34 -20.04 -18.39 3.11
C PRO A 34 -21.06 -17.33 3.56
N GLY A 35 -20.64 -16.07 3.64
CA GLY A 35 -21.60 -14.96 3.63
C GLY A 35 -21.77 -14.15 4.92
N ALA A 36 -20.70 -13.86 5.66
CA ALA A 36 -20.68 -12.65 6.49
C ALA A 36 -19.76 -11.61 5.82
N PRO A 37 -20.28 -10.47 5.31
CA PRO A 37 -19.42 -9.38 4.89
C PRO A 37 -18.58 -8.94 6.09
N ALA A 38 -17.27 -8.77 5.89
CA ALA A 38 -16.40 -8.15 6.87
C ALA A 38 -17.05 -6.83 7.35
N PRO A 39 -16.99 -6.51 8.66
CA PRO A 39 -17.63 -5.29 9.19
C PRO A 39 -17.20 -4.11 8.33
N GLY A 40 -18.21 -3.46 7.74
CA GLY A 40 -18.05 -2.48 6.68
C GLY A 40 -17.09 -1.37 7.12
N ARG A 41 -15.87 -1.41 6.58
CA ARG A 41 -14.99 -0.24 6.60
C ARG A 41 -15.77 0.84 5.86
N GLN A 42 -16.10 1.92 6.58
CA GLN A 42 -16.93 3.00 6.07
C GLN A 42 -16.42 3.39 4.67
N PRO A 43 -17.32 3.71 3.71
CA PRO A 43 -16.91 4.39 2.50
C PRO A 43 -15.97 5.52 2.90
N VAL A 44 -14.87 5.73 2.17
CA VAL A 44 -14.02 6.91 2.44
C VAL A 44 -14.94 8.11 2.30
N ALA A 45 -15.45 8.60 3.44
CA ALA A 45 -16.31 9.77 3.52
C ALA A 45 -15.56 10.82 2.72
N ASP A 46 -16.25 11.51 1.80
CA ASP A 46 -15.61 12.56 1.03
C ASP A 46 -14.76 13.37 1.99
N PRO A 47 -13.42 13.33 1.87
CA PRO A 47 -12.61 14.16 2.73
C PRO A 47 -13.17 15.57 2.62
N PRO A 48 -13.21 16.36 3.70
CA PRO A 48 -13.53 17.78 3.55
C PRO A 48 -12.64 18.32 2.41
N GLU A 49 -13.22 19.11 1.50
CA GLU A 49 -12.42 19.79 0.48
C GLU A 49 -11.25 20.46 1.22
N PRO A 50 -9.99 20.21 0.83
CA PRO A 50 -8.87 20.72 1.60
C PRO A 50 -9.04 22.23 1.79
N ALA A 51 -8.90 22.68 3.03
CA ALA A 51 -9.05 24.08 3.38
C ALA A 51 -8.17 24.96 2.46
N LYS A 52 -8.60 26.19 2.17
CA LYS A 52 -7.74 27.19 1.51
C LYS A 52 -6.34 27.18 2.14
N GLY A 53 -5.27 27.23 1.33
CA GLY A 53 -3.88 27.27 1.82
C GLY A 53 -3.03 26.03 1.49
N ALA A 54 -3.24 25.38 0.34
CA ALA A 54 -2.25 24.44 -0.18
C ALA A 54 -0.95 25.19 -0.44
N ALA A 55 0.20 24.66 0.00
CA ALA A 55 1.49 25.22 -0.40
C ALA A 55 1.67 25.05 -1.91
N GLU A 56 2.07 26.12 -2.59
CA GLU A 56 2.35 26.06 -4.03
C GLU A 56 3.82 25.69 -4.24
N LEU A 57 4.07 24.61 -4.97
CA LEU A 57 5.41 24.28 -5.44
C LEU A 57 5.69 25.06 -6.74
N PRO A 58 6.97 25.30 -7.08
CA PRO A 58 7.31 25.92 -8.35
C PRO A 58 6.66 25.20 -9.53
N ALA A 59 6.19 25.95 -10.52
CA ALA A 59 5.67 25.38 -11.77
C ALA A 59 6.71 24.47 -12.43
N GLY A 60 6.27 23.35 -13.00
CA GLY A 60 7.13 22.34 -13.58
C GLY A 60 7.98 21.53 -12.59
N SER A 61 7.83 21.74 -11.28
CA SER A 61 8.59 20.98 -10.27
C SER A 61 8.26 19.48 -10.27
N ALA A 62 7.12 19.08 -10.83
CA ALA A 62 6.74 17.68 -11.00
C ALA A 62 7.36 17.00 -12.24
N ASN A 63 8.14 17.71 -13.06
CA ASN A 63 8.63 17.15 -14.31
C ASN A 63 9.60 15.99 -14.11
N GLY A 64 9.24 14.85 -14.72
CA GLY A 64 10.05 13.64 -14.80
C GLY A 64 10.07 12.80 -13.51
N LEU A 65 10.35 11.50 -13.67
CA LEU A 65 10.37 10.52 -12.59
C LEU A 65 11.35 10.89 -11.46
N PRO A 66 10.95 10.83 -10.16
CA PRO A 66 11.87 11.10 -9.06
C PRO A 66 13.00 10.08 -8.99
N LYS A 67 14.21 10.57 -8.70
CA LYS A 67 15.39 9.72 -8.54
C LYS A 67 15.21 8.82 -7.33
N GLY A 68 15.51 7.53 -7.49
CA GLY A 68 15.43 6.54 -6.42
C GLY A 68 14.10 5.81 -6.29
N LEU A 69 13.11 6.10 -7.15
CA LEU A 69 11.94 5.22 -7.23
C LEU A 69 12.33 3.86 -7.82
N ASN A 70 12.25 2.83 -7.00
CA ASN A 70 12.28 1.42 -7.39
C ASN A 70 11.41 0.60 -6.42
N PRO A 71 11.02 -0.64 -6.77
CA PRO A 71 10.43 -1.55 -5.79
C PRO A 71 11.37 -1.72 -4.60
N GLY A 72 10.84 -1.64 -3.38
CA GLY A 72 11.65 -1.68 -2.16
C GLY A 72 12.25 -0.34 -1.70
N ALA A 73 12.02 0.77 -2.41
CA ALA A 73 12.46 2.09 -1.96
C ALA A 73 11.86 2.45 -0.58
N PRO A 74 12.42 3.44 0.14
CA PRO A 74 11.86 3.91 1.39
C PRO A 74 10.38 4.25 1.26
N ALA A 75 9.64 4.01 2.35
CA ALA A 75 8.20 4.15 2.32
C ALA A 75 7.80 5.61 2.09
N ALA A 76 7.29 5.94 0.90
CA ALA A 76 7.05 7.32 0.48
C ALA A 76 6.07 7.40 -0.70
N TYR A 77 5.56 8.62 -0.92
CA TYR A 77 4.93 9.02 -2.17
C TYR A 77 5.99 9.47 -3.18
N TRP A 78 5.85 9.02 -4.41
CA TRP A 78 6.69 9.40 -5.54
C TRP A 78 5.77 9.94 -6.62
N ILE A 79 5.89 11.23 -6.91
CA ILE A 79 4.93 11.96 -7.73
C ILE A 79 5.67 12.64 -8.86
N TRP A 80 5.20 12.46 -10.08
CA TRP A 80 5.72 13.20 -11.22
C TRP A 80 4.68 13.35 -12.32
N GLN A 81 5.04 14.17 -13.31
CA GLN A 81 4.33 14.33 -14.55
C GLN A 81 5.27 14.07 -15.71
N ASP A 82 4.79 13.30 -16.69
CA ASP A 82 5.38 13.17 -18.01
C ASP A 82 4.49 13.91 -19.04
N PRO A 83 5.07 14.63 -20.02
CA PRO A 83 4.28 15.34 -21.03
C PRO A 83 3.32 14.44 -21.83
N SER A 84 3.69 13.18 -22.07
CA SER A 84 2.89 12.20 -22.82
C SER A 84 1.85 11.48 -21.96
N ASP A 85 2.29 11.02 -20.79
CA ASP A 85 1.56 10.03 -19.98
C ASP A 85 0.75 10.67 -18.85
N GLY A 86 0.97 11.95 -18.59
CA GLY A 86 0.27 12.70 -17.57
C GLY A 86 0.92 12.52 -16.21
N TRP A 87 0.10 12.53 -15.18
CA TRP A 87 0.54 12.45 -13.80
C TRP A 87 0.62 11.01 -13.32
N HIS A 88 1.64 10.77 -12.51
CA HIS A 88 1.90 9.51 -11.86
C HIS A 88 2.03 9.77 -10.36
N LEU A 89 1.28 9.02 -9.56
CA LEU A 89 1.52 8.87 -8.14
C LEU A 89 1.87 7.41 -7.89
N ARG A 90 2.97 7.17 -7.19
CA ARG A 90 3.39 5.84 -6.75
C ARG A 90 3.63 5.80 -5.26
N THR A 91 3.38 4.63 -4.68
CA THR A 91 3.73 4.27 -3.32
C THR A 91 4.55 2.99 -3.36
N THR A 92 5.49 2.86 -2.45
CA THR A 92 6.32 1.67 -2.25
C THR A 92 6.82 1.69 -0.81
N THR A 93 7.38 0.59 -0.32
CA THR A 93 7.98 0.51 1.01
C THR A 93 9.21 -0.40 0.99
N ALA A 94 10.06 -0.31 2.01
CA ALA A 94 11.20 -1.21 2.20
C ALA A 94 10.79 -2.56 2.83
N GLY A 95 9.61 -3.09 2.46
CA GLY A 95 9.11 -4.38 2.92
C GLY A 95 8.24 -4.34 4.19
N VAL A 96 8.17 -3.19 4.88
CA VAL A 96 7.22 -2.96 5.98
C VAL A 96 5.91 -2.41 5.39
N PRO A 97 4.74 -3.01 5.69
CA PRO A 97 3.46 -2.49 5.23
C PRO A 97 3.19 -1.08 5.76
N HIS A 98 2.71 -0.20 4.89
CA HIS A 98 2.22 1.13 5.27
C HIS A 98 0.88 1.43 4.60
N GLN A 99 0.06 2.21 5.30
CA GLN A 99 -1.18 2.72 4.73
C GLN A 99 -0.93 4.08 4.07
N PHE A 100 -1.20 4.19 2.77
CA PHE A 100 -1.10 5.43 2.02
C PHE A 100 -2.48 5.93 1.66
N MET A 101 -2.86 7.11 2.16
CA MET A 101 -4.18 7.69 1.92
C MET A 101 -4.04 9.06 1.30
N GLY A 102 -4.95 9.41 0.40
CA GLY A 102 -4.91 10.76 -0.12
C GLY A 102 -6.11 11.16 -0.96
N ARG A 103 -6.11 12.44 -1.27
CA ARG A 103 -7.02 13.05 -2.23
C ARG A 103 -6.21 13.85 -3.25
N ILE A 104 -6.58 13.69 -4.52
CA ILE A 104 -6.04 14.42 -5.65
C ILE A 104 -7.20 15.20 -6.28
N LEU A 105 -7.02 16.50 -6.50
CA LEU A 105 -8.05 17.38 -7.09
C LEU A 105 -7.45 18.19 -8.25
N GLY A 106 -8.22 18.34 -9.33
CA GLY A 106 -7.95 19.30 -10.38
C GLY A 106 -8.37 20.69 -9.91
N VAL A 107 -7.50 21.69 -10.06
CA VAL A 107 -7.81 23.06 -9.62
C VAL A 107 -8.86 23.70 -10.53
N SER A 108 -8.66 23.59 -11.85
CA SER A 108 -9.49 24.22 -12.89
C SER A 108 -10.45 23.26 -13.59
N GLY A 109 -10.40 21.96 -13.32
CA GLY A 109 -11.16 20.98 -14.10
C GLY A 109 -11.22 19.59 -13.50
N GLU A 110 -11.61 18.65 -14.36
CA GLU A 110 -11.75 17.24 -14.02
C GLU A 110 -10.38 16.55 -13.94
N ILE A 111 -10.33 15.45 -13.19
CA ILE A 111 -9.23 14.50 -13.27
C ILE A 111 -9.81 13.17 -13.74
N VAL A 112 -9.21 12.63 -14.80
CA VAL A 112 -9.48 11.28 -15.27
C VAL A 112 -8.27 10.41 -15.03
N GLY A 113 -8.45 9.18 -14.58
CA GLY A 113 -7.33 8.30 -14.27
C GLY A 113 -7.71 6.87 -14.05
N ARG A 114 -6.71 6.07 -13.67
CA ARG A 114 -6.84 4.65 -13.37
C ARG A 114 -5.94 4.27 -12.20
N PRO A 115 -6.36 3.28 -11.38
CA PRO A 115 -5.44 2.59 -10.49
C PRO A 115 -4.35 1.84 -11.26
N MET A 116 -3.18 1.70 -10.64
CA MET A 116 -2.06 0.92 -11.14
C MET A 116 -1.66 -0.08 -10.05
N ARG A 117 -1.75 -1.39 -10.39
CA ARG A 117 -1.36 -2.52 -9.54
C ARG A 117 -2.05 -2.59 -8.17
N THR A 118 -3.30 -2.16 -8.08
CA THR A 118 -4.06 -2.24 -6.81
C THR A 118 -4.32 -3.69 -6.38
N GLU A 119 -4.05 -3.98 -5.11
CA GLU A 119 -4.37 -5.25 -4.47
C GLU A 119 -5.83 -5.29 -3.97
N HIS A 120 -6.31 -6.47 -3.55
CA HIS A 120 -7.71 -6.67 -3.11
C HIS A 120 -8.19 -5.69 -2.01
N ARG A 121 -7.25 -5.14 -1.21
CA ARG A 121 -7.54 -4.23 -0.10
C ARG A 121 -7.47 -2.75 -0.46
N ASP A 122 -6.95 -2.43 -1.63
CA ASP A 122 -6.84 -1.05 -2.08
C ASP A 122 -8.21 -0.51 -2.47
N ARG A 123 -8.37 0.80 -2.29
CA ARG A 123 -9.60 1.51 -2.63
C ARG A 123 -9.24 2.76 -3.40
N VAL A 124 -9.90 2.95 -4.54
CA VAL A 124 -9.86 4.19 -5.30
C VAL A 124 -11.28 4.57 -5.64
N ARG A 125 -11.66 5.82 -5.36
CA ARG A 125 -12.95 6.39 -5.74
C ARG A 125 -12.70 7.64 -6.56
N PHE A 126 -13.21 7.63 -7.79
CA PHE A 126 -13.22 8.80 -8.65
C PHE A 126 -14.42 9.70 -8.30
N THR A 127 -14.21 11.01 -8.47
CA THR A 127 -15.19 12.07 -8.28
C THR A 127 -15.11 12.99 -9.49
N LYS A 128 -16.10 13.86 -9.70
CA LYS A 128 -16.11 14.80 -10.84
C LYS A 128 -14.86 15.71 -10.92
N ARG A 129 -14.18 15.97 -9.79
CA ARG A 129 -13.04 16.91 -9.72
C ARG A 129 -11.72 16.24 -9.35
N GLY A 130 -11.67 14.91 -9.21
CA GLY A 130 -10.54 14.28 -8.55
C GLY A 130 -10.77 12.84 -8.15
N MET A 131 -9.91 12.35 -7.27
CA MET A 131 -10.03 11.00 -6.71
C MET A 131 -9.57 10.96 -5.26
N VAL A 132 -10.07 9.95 -4.55
CA VAL A 132 -9.69 9.62 -3.19
C VAL A 132 -9.21 8.17 -3.17
N PHE A 133 -8.11 7.91 -2.48
CA PHE A 133 -7.50 6.58 -2.45
C PHE A 133 -7.02 6.19 -1.04
N ASP A 134 -6.91 4.88 -0.85
CA ASP A 134 -6.38 4.22 0.35
C ASP A 134 -5.67 2.93 -0.13
N PHE A 135 -4.35 2.91 -0.04
CA PHE A 135 -3.49 1.80 -0.45
C PHE A 135 -2.82 1.13 0.75
N GLN A 136 -2.70 -0.19 0.69
CA GLN A 136 -1.92 -0.99 1.63
C GLN A 136 -0.69 -1.53 0.92
N THR A 137 0.39 -0.75 0.87
CA THR A 137 1.57 -1.09 0.08
C THR A 137 2.63 -1.79 0.94
N GLN A 138 3.23 -2.86 0.41
CA GLN A 138 4.34 -3.59 1.03
C GLN A 138 5.37 -4.06 -0.02
N GLY A 139 6.50 -3.35 -0.17
CA GLY A 139 7.62 -3.77 -1.01
C GLY A 139 7.43 -3.58 -2.52
N SER A 140 6.22 -3.79 -3.03
CA SER A 140 5.81 -3.53 -4.41
C SER A 140 5.55 -2.04 -4.66
N ILE A 141 5.30 -1.71 -5.93
CA ILE A 141 4.82 -0.39 -6.33
C ILE A 141 3.33 -0.48 -6.62
N ASP A 142 2.55 0.35 -5.91
CA ASP A 142 1.15 0.64 -6.21
C ASP A 142 1.03 2.09 -6.68
N GLY A 143 -0.12 2.46 -7.25
CA GLY A 143 -0.32 3.87 -7.57
C GLY A 143 -1.51 4.21 -8.45
N LEU A 144 -1.41 5.40 -9.03
CA LEU A 144 -2.42 6.04 -9.88
C LEU A 144 -1.73 6.66 -11.09
N ASP A 145 -2.34 6.47 -12.27
CA ASP A 145 -2.04 7.26 -13.46
C ASP A 145 -3.24 8.12 -13.78
N PHE A 146 -3.03 9.42 -14.01
CA PHE A 146 -4.13 10.33 -14.25
C PHE A 146 -3.74 11.54 -15.11
N LYS A 147 -4.74 12.23 -15.65
CA LYS A 147 -4.59 13.47 -16.39
C LYS A 147 -5.53 14.52 -15.80
N ALA A 148 -5.02 15.74 -15.66
CA ALA A 148 -5.83 16.90 -15.32
C ALA A 148 -6.28 17.61 -16.62
N SER A 149 -7.52 18.09 -16.66
CA SER A 149 -8.03 18.88 -17.79
C SER A 149 -7.13 20.09 -18.08
N ASP A 150 -6.98 20.41 -19.37
CA ASP A 150 -6.25 21.58 -19.87
C ASP A 150 -4.80 21.70 -19.38
N ASN A 151 -4.18 20.58 -19.01
CA ASN A 151 -2.87 20.58 -18.34
C ASN A 151 -2.87 21.54 -17.13
N GLY A 152 -3.95 21.52 -16.34
CA GLY A 152 -4.15 22.38 -15.19
C GLY A 152 -3.39 21.92 -13.95
N CYS A 153 -3.33 22.81 -12.96
CA CYS A 153 -2.68 22.51 -11.68
C CYS A 153 -3.41 21.40 -10.91
N VAL A 154 -2.64 20.61 -10.18
CA VAL A 154 -3.13 19.49 -9.36
C VAL A 154 -2.84 19.77 -7.90
N ARG A 155 -3.84 19.54 -7.05
CA ARG A 155 -3.72 19.64 -5.60
C ARG A 155 -3.70 18.26 -4.96
N PHE A 156 -2.74 18.05 -4.08
CA PHE A 156 -2.53 16.82 -3.33
C PHE A 156 -2.77 17.07 -1.85
N ASN A 157 -3.46 16.15 -1.19
CA ASN A 157 -3.53 16.07 0.27
C ASN A 157 -3.27 14.62 0.68
N LEU A 158 -2.08 14.36 1.22
CA LEU A 158 -1.51 13.02 1.35
C LEU A 158 -1.21 12.67 2.81
N LYS A 159 -1.37 11.40 3.16
CA LYS A 159 -1.16 10.89 4.52
C LYS A 159 -0.55 9.50 4.48
N ILE A 160 0.35 9.23 5.41
CA ILE A 160 0.88 7.89 5.66
C ILE A 160 0.51 7.49 7.10
N ASP A 161 -0.04 6.29 7.27
CA ASP A 161 -0.45 5.74 8.56
C ASP A 161 -1.38 6.69 9.36
N GLY A 162 -2.29 7.35 8.65
CA GLY A 162 -3.29 8.26 9.21
C GLY A 162 -2.83 9.71 9.41
N GLY A 163 -1.53 10.03 9.28
CA GLY A 163 -0.97 11.36 9.51
C GLY A 163 -0.28 12.00 8.29
N PRO A 164 -0.11 13.33 8.24
CA PRO A 164 0.66 13.99 7.19
C PRO A 164 2.15 13.65 7.32
N ALA A 165 2.82 13.39 6.19
CA ALA A 165 4.24 13.03 6.16
C ALA A 165 4.99 13.75 5.01
N PRO A 166 5.15 15.09 5.05
CA PRO A 166 5.74 15.86 3.95
C PRO A 166 7.16 15.41 3.55
N LYS A 167 7.96 14.97 4.53
CA LYS A 167 9.32 14.42 4.33
C LYS A 167 9.36 13.04 3.68
N ARG A 168 8.19 12.47 3.37
CA ARG A 168 8.02 11.18 2.69
C ARG A 168 7.23 11.38 1.40
N ILE A 169 7.37 12.55 0.78
CA ILE A 169 6.77 12.91 -0.50
C ILE A 169 7.88 13.46 -1.38
N PHE A 170 8.12 12.82 -2.52
CA PHE A 170 9.13 13.22 -3.48
C PHE A 170 8.46 13.59 -4.80
N VAL A 171 8.67 14.83 -5.24
CA VAL A 171 8.03 15.42 -6.43
C VAL A 171 9.06 15.69 -7.51
N GLY A 172 8.80 15.17 -8.71
CA GLY A 172 9.60 15.35 -9.92
C GLY A 172 11.01 14.77 -9.82
N SER A 173 11.76 14.92 -10.91
CA SER A 173 13.11 14.36 -11.08
C SER A 173 14.17 14.90 -10.11
N ASN A 174 13.88 16.05 -9.47
CA ASN A 174 14.71 16.62 -8.41
C ASN A 174 14.37 16.08 -7.01
N SER A 175 13.38 15.18 -6.89
CA SER A 175 12.88 14.63 -5.64
C SER A 175 12.56 15.71 -4.61
N LEU A 176 11.88 16.77 -5.07
CA LEU A 176 11.50 17.91 -4.24
C LEU A 176 10.56 17.45 -3.13
N GLU A 177 10.87 17.81 -1.89
CA GLU A 177 9.99 17.59 -0.74
C GLU A 177 9.09 18.83 -0.55
N PRO A 178 7.76 18.69 -0.59
CA PRO A 178 6.87 19.80 -0.28
C PRO A 178 6.96 20.19 1.20
N PRO A 179 6.76 21.47 1.56
CA PRO A 179 6.77 21.91 2.96
C PRO A 179 5.60 21.32 3.77
N HIS A 180 4.50 20.97 3.11
CA HIS A 180 3.31 20.38 3.69
C HIS A 180 2.82 19.20 2.85
N ALA A 181 2.16 18.24 3.49
CA ALA A 181 1.51 17.13 2.77
C ALA A 181 0.22 17.55 2.03
N HIS A 182 -0.19 18.81 2.21
CA HIS A 182 -1.21 19.48 1.43
C HIS A 182 -0.57 20.58 0.57
N PHE A 183 -0.46 20.32 -0.74
CA PHE A 183 0.26 21.19 -1.68
C PHE A 183 -0.36 21.14 -3.07
N MET A 184 0.05 22.07 -3.93
CA MET A 184 -0.39 22.21 -5.30
C MET A 184 0.82 22.34 -6.22
N VAL A 185 0.71 21.76 -7.42
CA VAL A 185 1.73 21.87 -8.46
C VAL A 185 1.06 22.18 -9.79
N CYS A 186 1.58 23.18 -10.49
CA CYS A 186 1.21 23.47 -11.87
C CYS A 186 2.26 22.88 -12.82
N PRO A 187 1.86 22.45 -14.03
CA PRO A 187 2.81 21.97 -15.04
C PRO A 187 3.88 22.98 -15.42
#